data_AF-A0A7R9WML3-F1
#
_entry.id   AF-A0A7R9WML3-F1
#
_cell.length_a   1.000
_cell.length_b   1.000
_cell.length_c   1.000
_cell.angle_alpha   90.00
_cell.angle_beta   90.00
_cell.angle_gamma   90.00
#
_symmetry.space_group_name_H-M   'P 1'
#
loop_
_entity.id
_entity.type
_entity.pdbx_description
1 polymer ?
#
loop_
_entity_poly.entity_id
_entity_poly.type
_entity_poly.pdbx_seq_one_letter_code
_entity_poly.pdbx_strand_id
1 'polypeptide(L)'
;FIAHISTTTVITLFFLMNVCRRYGVRGIPSFVVLDSMSGEIVVPASESRTDISMACQRGEEGIERMMDSWLARIPRQSQEMLRMLELSCETVNGDQTKEHNSPSQHDQYVFMETPKRLPKQPTTNDELKENVKELFAKFIAQGAEPTTAAAQAIEAVAAQQEGTAQPYMEPGSLDGAAVGKGSVDWTNVDTKINHTMGDILKFNMSDDVKLVLNTAVKYLKNCAKKPCNPKFRIMKLSNTVADRMFRMPGGVQLLEAIGFEVFGTSQDFVAAIPLTMELEKVIQKCQELVEKVDADTHAIAFSTAEVEVAPIEK
;
A
#
# COMPACT_ATOMS: atom_id res chain seq x y z
N PHE A 1 4.23 -3.81 27.87
CA PHE A 1 4.50 -4.90 26.91
C PHE A 1 3.74 -6.19 27.29
N ILE A 2 3.83 -6.68 28.52
CA ILE A 2 3.10 -7.87 29.02
C ILE A 2 1.57 -7.77 28.87
N ALA A 3 0.96 -6.63 29.18
CA ALA A 3 -0.49 -6.42 28.96
C ALA A 3 -0.90 -6.45 27.48
N HIS A 4 0.00 -6.04 26.57
CA HIS A 4 -0.21 -6.06 25.12
C HIS A 4 0.00 -7.47 24.54
N ILE A 5 0.89 -8.26 25.15
CA ILE A 5 1.04 -9.68 24.88
C ILE A 5 -0.22 -10.44 25.35
N SER A 6 -0.81 -10.11 26.50
CA SER A 6 -2.03 -10.77 26.99
C SER A 6 -3.21 -10.60 26.00
N THR A 7 -3.46 -9.38 25.50
CA THR A 7 -4.51 -9.13 24.49
C THR A 7 -4.21 -9.81 23.14
N THR A 8 -2.97 -9.75 22.65
CA THR A 8 -2.58 -10.41 21.39
C THR A 8 -2.60 -11.95 21.51
N THR A 9 -2.32 -12.50 22.68
CA THR A 9 -2.36 -13.94 22.96
C THR A 9 -3.79 -14.48 22.99
N VAL A 10 -4.71 -13.75 23.62
CA VAL A 10 -6.15 -14.08 23.59
C VAL A 10 -6.68 -14.07 22.15
N ILE A 11 -6.26 -13.09 21.33
CA ILE A 11 -6.62 -13.03 19.90
C ILE A 11 -6.05 -14.22 19.12
N THR A 12 -4.83 -14.65 19.42
CA THR A 12 -4.18 -15.78 18.74
C THR A 12 -4.83 -17.12 19.09
N LEU A 13 -5.26 -17.31 20.35
CA LEU A 13 -6.01 -18.50 20.77
C LEU A 13 -7.43 -18.52 20.19
N PHE A 14 -8.10 -17.36 20.12
CA PHE A 14 -9.38 -17.23 19.41
C PHE A 14 -9.25 -17.55 17.92
N PHE A 15 -8.16 -17.10 17.30
CA PHE A 15 -7.86 -17.43 15.91
C PHE A 15 -7.65 -18.94 15.73
N LEU A 16 -6.95 -19.58 16.65
CA LEU A 16 -6.73 -21.03 16.65
C LEU A 16 -8.01 -21.85 16.83
N MET A 17 -8.90 -21.43 17.73
CA MET A 17 -10.23 -22.05 17.86
C MET A 17 -11.05 -21.87 16.59
N ASN A 18 -10.97 -20.71 15.94
CA ASN A 18 -11.63 -20.47 14.65
C ASN A 18 -11.03 -21.29 13.51
N VAL A 19 -9.71 -21.48 13.47
CA VAL A 19 -9.04 -22.37 12.51
C VAL A 19 -9.49 -23.80 12.72
N CYS A 20 -9.47 -24.32 13.96
CA CYS A 20 -9.94 -25.68 14.24
C CYS A 20 -11.41 -25.89 13.83
N ARG A 21 -12.28 -24.91 14.09
CA ARG A 21 -13.69 -24.93 13.69
C ARG A 21 -13.88 -24.87 12.17
N ARG A 22 -13.06 -24.09 11.46
CA ARG A 22 -13.18 -23.85 10.02
C ARG A 22 -12.58 -24.95 9.15
N TYR A 23 -11.55 -25.64 9.65
CA TYR A 23 -10.85 -26.70 8.91
C TYR A 23 -11.18 -28.12 9.40
N GLY A 24 -12.11 -28.26 10.35
CA GLY A 24 -12.55 -29.58 10.85
C GLY A 24 -11.45 -30.36 11.58
N VAL A 25 -10.39 -29.68 12.03
CA VAL A 25 -9.31 -30.29 12.80
C VAL A 25 -9.86 -30.62 14.18
N ARG A 26 -10.13 -31.90 14.42
CA ARG A 26 -10.57 -32.40 15.73
C ARG A 26 -9.34 -32.62 16.61
N GLY A 27 -9.16 -31.75 17.61
CA GLY A 27 -8.14 -31.88 18.65
C GLY A 27 -7.28 -30.62 18.80
N ILE A 28 -6.59 -30.53 19.93
CA ILE A 28 -5.61 -29.47 20.19
C ILE A 28 -4.37 -29.78 19.32
N PRO A 29 -3.99 -28.92 18.37
CA PRO A 29 -2.79 -29.12 17.58
C PRO A 29 -1.55 -29.18 18.48
N SER A 30 -0.57 -29.99 18.09
CA SER A 30 0.73 -30.03 18.76
C SER A 30 1.60 -28.87 18.23
N PHE A 31 2.23 -28.14 19.14
CA PHE A 31 3.11 -27.02 18.83
C PHE A 31 4.54 -27.34 19.22
N VAL A 32 5.48 -26.87 18.40
CA VAL A 32 6.89 -26.78 18.78
C VAL A 32 7.20 -25.31 18.95
N VAL A 33 7.62 -24.91 20.15
CA VAL A 33 8.05 -23.52 20.40
C VAL A 33 9.57 -23.51 20.31
N LEU A 34 10.08 -22.69 19.39
CA LEU A 34 11.50 -22.50 19.15
C LEU A 34 11.91 -21.11 19.64
N ASP A 35 13.06 -21.02 20.29
CA ASP A 35 13.73 -19.74 20.48
C ASP A 35 14.41 -19.34 19.16
N SER A 36 13.99 -18.21 18.57
CA SER A 36 14.51 -17.75 17.29
C SER A 36 15.99 -17.37 17.34
N MET A 37 16.51 -17.03 18.54
CA MET A 37 17.89 -16.57 18.70
C MET A 37 18.87 -17.74 18.86
N SER A 38 18.54 -18.70 19.72
CA SER A 38 19.39 -19.89 19.94
C SER A 38 19.09 -21.05 18.99
N GLY A 39 17.88 -21.10 18.42
CA GLY A 39 17.37 -22.26 17.68
C GLY A 39 16.95 -23.43 18.58
N GLU A 40 17.01 -23.28 19.91
CA GLU A 40 16.64 -24.34 20.85
C GLU A 40 15.12 -24.54 20.93
N ILE A 41 14.72 -25.80 21.17
CA ILE A 41 13.32 -26.17 21.39
C ILE A 41 12.96 -25.84 22.84
N VAL A 42 12.18 -24.77 23.03
CA VAL A 42 11.70 -24.31 24.34
C VAL A 42 10.56 -25.20 24.85
N VAL A 43 9.67 -25.61 23.94
CA VAL A 43 8.56 -26.52 24.24
C VAL A 43 8.45 -27.58 23.15
N PRO A 44 8.67 -28.86 23.49
CA PRO A 44 8.54 -29.94 22.53
C PRO A 44 7.06 -30.23 22.21
N ALA A 45 6.83 -30.78 21.02
CA ALA A 45 5.51 -31.16 20.52
C ALA A 45 4.72 -32.08 21.47
N SER A 46 5.42 -32.94 22.20
CA SER A 46 4.84 -33.88 23.16
C SER A 46 4.25 -33.20 24.40
N GLU A 47 4.82 -32.06 24.82
CA GLU A 47 4.41 -31.35 26.04
C GLU A 47 3.36 -30.29 25.74
N SER A 48 3.48 -29.59 24.61
CA SER A 48 2.63 -28.44 24.28
C SER A 48 1.14 -28.78 24.28
N ARG A 49 0.76 -29.99 23.85
CA ARG A 49 -0.64 -30.42 23.84
C ARG A 49 -1.22 -30.53 25.25
N THR A 50 -0.44 -31.06 26.19
CA THR A 50 -0.86 -31.23 27.59
C THR A 50 -0.95 -29.86 28.26
N ASP A 51 0.05 -29.00 28.05
CA ASP A 51 0.10 -27.64 28.58
C ASP A 51 -1.10 -26.82 28.11
N ILE A 52 -1.39 -26.83 26.80
CA ILE A 52 -2.53 -26.10 26.24
C ILE A 52 -3.85 -26.67 26.75
N SER A 53 -3.98 -28.00 26.85
CA SER A 53 -5.18 -28.61 27.40
C SER A 53 -5.43 -28.18 28.85
N MET A 54 -4.38 -28.15 29.68
CA MET A 54 -4.47 -27.70 31.08
C MET A 54 -4.76 -26.20 31.16
N ALA A 55 -4.14 -25.39 30.30
CA ALA A 55 -4.37 -23.95 30.23
C ALA A 55 -5.82 -23.64 29.86
N CYS A 56 -6.34 -24.26 28.79
CA CYS A 56 -7.72 -24.07 28.35
C CYS A 56 -8.75 -24.49 29.42
N GLN A 57 -8.47 -25.54 30.20
CA GLN A 57 -9.35 -25.96 31.31
C GLN A 57 -9.39 -24.94 32.45
N ARG A 58 -8.31 -24.17 32.62
CA ARG A 58 -8.17 -23.15 33.68
C ARG A 58 -8.56 -21.74 33.23
N GLY A 59 -8.94 -21.56 31.96
CA GLY A 59 -9.30 -20.25 31.40
C GLY A 59 -8.09 -19.34 31.17
N GLU A 60 -8.33 -18.02 31.23
CA GLU A 60 -7.31 -16.99 30.93
C GLU A 60 -6.09 -17.07 31.86
N GLU A 61 -6.30 -17.22 33.17
CA GLU A 61 -5.19 -17.40 34.13
C GLU A 61 -4.34 -18.65 33.82
N GLY A 62 -4.97 -19.71 33.28
CA GLY A 62 -4.29 -20.91 32.85
C GLY A 62 -3.35 -20.67 31.68
N ILE A 63 -3.81 -19.84 30.73
CA ILE A 63 -3.05 -19.44 29.55
C ILE A 63 -1.87 -18.56 29.94
N GLU A 64 -2.08 -17.59 30.83
CA GLU A 64 -1.00 -16.72 31.31
C GLU A 64 0.08 -17.52 32.04
N ARG A 65 -0.29 -18.39 32.98
CA ARG A 65 0.69 -19.27 33.66
C ARG A 65 1.41 -20.21 32.71
N MET A 66 0.75 -20.69 31.67
CA MET A 66 1.39 -21.52 30.64
C MET A 66 2.43 -20.71 29.86
N MET A 67 2.10 -19.49 29.45
CA MET A 67 3.03 -18.59 28.76
C MET A 67 4.23 -18.23 29.65
N ASP A 68 4.01 -17.92 30.93
CA ASP A 68 5.09 -17.66 31.88
C ASP A 68 6.02 -18.88 32.03
N SER A 69 5.44 -20.08 32.11
CA SER A 69 6.19 -21.34 32.15
C SER A 69 7.01 -21.55 30.88
N TRP A 70 6.47 -21.23 29.71
CA TRP A 70 7.19 -21.34 28.43
C TRP A 70 8.30 -20.29 28.32
N LEU A 71 8.04 -19.04 28.71
CA LEU A 71 9.03 -17.96 28.75
C LEU A 71 10.18 -18.27 29.71
N ALA A 72 9.89 -18.89 30.86
CA ALA A 72 10.90 -19.29 31.84
C ALA A 72 11.87 -20.36 31.31
N ARG A 73 11.47 -21.13 30.28
CA ARG A 73 12.32 -22.15 29.63
C ARG A 73 13.22 -21.59 28.53
N ILE A 74 13.01 -20.34 28.10
CA ILE A 74 13.84 -19.70 27.07
C ILE A 74 15.30 -19.62 27.57
N PRO A 75 16.31 -19.88 26.73
CA PRO A 75 17.72 -19.71 27.08
C PRO A 75 18.03 -18.32 27.64
N ARG A 76 18.94 -18.26 28.61
CA ARG A 76 19.24 -17.03 29.37
C ARG A 76 19.64 -15.85 28.45
N GLN A 77 20.38 -16.12 27.38
CA GLN A 77 20.84 -15.11 26.43
C GLN A 77 19.65 -14.38 25.77
N SER A 78 18.63 -15.14 25.37
CA SER A 78 17.42 -14.61 24.74
C SER A 78 16.53 -13.89 25.76
N GLN A 79 16.49 -14.36 27.01
CA GLN A 79 15.81 -13.63 28.09
C GLN A 79 16.45 -12.26 28.37
N GLU A 80 17.78 -12.18 28.39
CA GLU A 80 18.51 -10.92 28.57
C GLU A 80 18.23 -9.93 27.42
N MET A 81 18.13 -10.42 26.19
CA MET A 81 17.77 -9.60 25.03
C MET A 81 16.34 -9.06 25.10
N LEU A 82 15.37 -9.91 25.47
CA LEU A 82 13.97 -9.48 25.65
C LEU A 82 13.85 -8.38 26.72
N ARG A 83 14.63 -8.49 27.82
CA ARG A 83 14.70 -7.43 28.83
C ARG A 83 15.28 -6.12 28.30
N MET A 84 16.32 -6.18 27.47
CA MET A 84 16.87 -4.96 26.85
C MET A 84 15.88 -4.28 25.92
N LEU A 85 15.10 -5.05 25.15
CA LEU A 85 14.03 -4.52 24.31
C LEU A 85 12.91 -3.91 25.15
N GLU A 86 12.52 -4.56 26.24
CA GLU A 86 11.52 -4.04 27.17
C GLU A 86 11.94 -2.68 27.75
N LEU A 87 13.19 -2.57 28.23
CA LEU A 87 13.76 -1.31 28.71
C LEU A 87 13.79 -0.23 27.60
N SER A 88 14.09 -0.61 26.36
CA SER A 88 14.10 0.33 25.23
C SER A 88 12.70 0.87 24.94
N CYS A 89 11.65 0.04 25.06
CA CYS A 89 10.27 0.48 24.90
C CYS A 89 9.78 1.38 26.04
N GLU A 90 10.27 1.18 27.27
CA GLU A 90 9.91 2.02 28.42
C GLU A 90 10.47 3.45 28.28
N THR A 91 11.68 3.60 27.74
CA THR A 91 12.29 4.94 27.56
C THR A 91 11.51 5.85 26.61
N VAL A 92 10.77 5.29 25.64
CA VAL A 92 9.96 6.08 24.71
C VAL A 92 8.68 6.64 25.37
N ASN A 93 8.17 5.96 26.39
CA ASN A 93 6.93 6.35 27.06
C ASN A 93 7.15 7.25 28.30
N GLY A 94 8.36 7.24 28.88
CA GLY A 94 8.66 7.92 30.15
C GLY A 94 8.81 9.44 30.08
N ASP A 95 9.11 10.02 28.90
CA ASP A 95 9.51 11.43 28.79
C ASP A 95 8.41 12.41 28.31
N GLN A 96 7.16 11.95 28.16
CA GLN A 96 6.06 12.81 27.70
C GLN A 96 5.36 13.65 28.79
N THR A 97 5.92 13.80 30.00
CA THR A 97 5.24 14.52 31.11
C THR A 97 5.92 15.79 31.64
N LYS A 98 6.86 16.41 30.92
CA LYS A 98 7.33 17.75 31.31
C LYS A 98 7.29 18.75 30.15
N GLU A 99 6.40 19.71 30.33
CA GLU A 99 6.27 20.96 29.60
C GLU A 99 7.65 21.62 29.35
N HIS A 100 8.14 21.53 28.12
CA HIS A 100 9.06 22.52 27.60
C HIS A 100 8.82 22.66 26.09
N ASN A 101 8.21 23.79 25.72
CA ASN A 101 7.98 24.23 24.35
C ASN A 101 9.30 24.41 23.59
N SER A 102 9.83 23.32 23.03
CA SER A 102 10.80 23.35 21.94
C SER A 102 10.50 22.15 21.04
N PRO A 103 10.14 22.34 19.77
CA PRO A 103 9.85 21.23 18.89
C PRO A 103 11.15 20.47 18.59
N SER A 104 11.22 19.22 19.06
CA SER A 104 12.27 18.27 18.68
C SER A 104 12.08 17.83 17.24
N GLN A 105 13.13 18.01 16.45
CA GLN A 105 13.18 18.08 15.00
C GLN A 105 13.19 16.70 14.29
N HIS A 106 12.49 15.69 14.81
CA HIS A 106 12.62 14.32 14.27
C HIS A 106 11.35 13.62 13.76
N ASP A 107 10.15 14.20 13.90
CA ASP A 107 8.91 13.60 13.34
C ASP A 107 7.98 14.65 12.70
N GLN A 108 8.54 15.70 12.07
CA GLN A 108 7.74 16.80 11.54
C GLN A 108 8.04 17.08 10.06
N TYR A 109 7.20 16.55 9.18
CA TYR A 109 7.00 17.10 7.83
C TYR A 109 5.49 17.27 7.63
N VAL A 110 4.96 18.41 8.07
CA VAL A 110 4.60 19.59 7.26
C VAL A 110 3.37 19.31 6.39
N PHE A 111 2.21 19.69 6.93
CA PHE A 111 1.05 20.15 6.16
C PHE A 111 1.47 21.22 5.15
N MET A 112 0.87 21.27 3.96
CA MET A 112 0.44 22.59 3.45
C MET A 112 -0.55 22.60 2.29
N GLU A 113 -1.10 23.80 2.15
CA GLU A 113 -2.22 24.30 1.37
C GLU A 113 -2.06 24.25 -0.16
N THR A 114 -3.21 24.23 -0.84
CA THR A 114 -3.37 24.20 -2.30
C THR A 114 -2.88 25.47 -3.02
N PRO A 115 -1.96 25.37 -4.00
CA PRO A 115 -1.72 26.43 -4.97
C PRO A 115 -2.38 26.15 -6.34
N LYS A 116 -2.58 27.24 -7.08
CA LYS A 116 -3.33 27.36 -8.34
C LYS A 116 -2.61 26.68 -9.53
N ARG A 117 -3.42 26.11 -10.44
CA ARG A 117 -3.02 25.42 -11.68
C ARG A 117 -2.04 26.23 -12.55
N LEU A 118 -0.96 25.58 -12.98
CA LEU A 118 -0.01 26.05 -14.01
C LEU A 118 -0.01 25.06 -15.21
N PRO A 119 0.42 25.50 -16.41
CA PRO A 119 0.16 24.84 -17.69
C PRO A 119 0.95 23.54 -17.93
N LYS A 120 0.41 22.70 -18.81
CA LYS A 120 0.88 21.35 -19.20
C LYS A 120 2.34 21.33 -19.70
N GLN A 121 3.09 20.33 -19.25
CA GLN A 121 4.45 19.99 -19.71
C GLN A 121 4.46 19.27 -21.08
N PRO A 122 5.55 19.39 -21.87
CA PRO A 122 5.85 18.50 -22.99
C PRO A 122 6.20 17.09 -22.46
N THR A 123 5.60 16.05 -23.03
CA THR A 123 5.62 14.67 -22.50
C THR A 123 6.40 13.69 -23.36
N THR A 124 6.92 14.12 -24.53
CA THR A 124 7.58 13.21 -25.46
C THR A 124 9.08 13.50 -25.59
N ASN A 125 9.88 12.43 -25.71
CA ASN A 125 11.34 12.52 -25.90
C ASN A 125 11.74 13.35 -27.12
N ASP A 126 10.86 13.49 -28.11
CA ASP A 126 11.13 14.25 -29.32
C ASP A 126 10.94 15.76 -29.10
N GLU A 127 10.01 16.18 -28.23
CA GLU A 127 9.88 17.58 -27.81
C GLU A 127 11.11 18.05 -27.04
N LEU A 128 11.71 17.17 -26.21
CA LEU A 128 12.95 17.50 -25.49
C LEU A 128 14.13 17.71 -26.45
N LYS A 129 14.23 16.90 -27.51
CA LYS A 129 15.29 17.05 -28.52
C LYS A 129 15.14 18.36 -29.29
N GLU A 130 13.93 18.73 -29.67
CA GLU A 130 13.69 20.01 -30.35
C GLU A 130 14.00 21.20 -29.44
N ASN A 131 13.60 21.15 -28.16
CA ASN A 131 13.95 22.20 -27.18
C ASN A 131 15.47 22.35 -26.99
N VAL A 132 16.21 21.23 -26.91
CA VAL A 132 17.68 21.27 -26.80
C VAL A 132 18.30 21.87 -28.08
N LYS A 133 17.78 21.53 -29.28
CA LYS A 133 18.27 22.10 -30.55
C LYS A 133 18.03 23.61 -30.63
N GLU A 134 16.86 24.09 -30.21
CA GLU A 134 16.54 25.52 -30.21
C GLU A 134 17.46 26.31 -29.27
N LEU A 135 17.64 25.81 -28.04
CA LEU A 135 18.53 26.45 -27.06
C LEU A 135 20.00 26.39 -27.51
N PHE A 136 20.42 25.28 -28.11
CA PHE A 136 21.75 25.14 -28.68
C PHE A 136 22.00 26.19 -29.78
N ALA A 137 21.09 26.32 -30.74
CA ALA A 137 21.20 27.31 -31.82
C ALA A 137 21.27 28.75 -31.25
N LYS A 138 20.53 29.02 -30.18
CA LYS A 138 20.55 30.31 -29.48
C LYS A 138 21.90 30.59 -28.82
N PHE A 139 22.53 29.61 -28.17
CA PHE A 139 23.86 29.78 -27.56
C PHE A 139 24.99 29.92 -28.60
N ILE A 140 24.91 29.19 -29.72
CA ILE A 140 25.83 29.37 -30.85
C ILE A 140 25.72 30.79 -31.42
N ALA A 141 24.50 31.31 -31.60
CA ALA A 141 24.28 32.67 -32.08
C ALA A 141 24.83 33.75 -31.13
N GLN A 142 24.97 33.44 -29.84
CA GLN A 142 25.61 34.30 -28.83
C GLN A 142 27.14 34.19 -28.83
N GLY A 143 27.72 33.35 -29.69
CA GLY A 143 29.17 33.17 -29.84
C GLY A 143 29.76 32.12 -28.89
N ALA A 144 28.94 31.27 -28.26
CA ALA A 144 29.45 30.15 -27.48
C ALA A 144 30.08 29.08 -28.41
N GLU A 145 31.15 28.46 -27.96
CA GLU A 145 31.81 27.36 -28.66
C GLU A 145 30.89 26.11 -28.67
N PRO A 146 30.86 25.29 -29.74
CA PRO A 146 29.85 24.25 -29.89
C PRO A 146 29.76 23.23 -28.75
N THR A 147 30.88 22.85 -28.13
CA THR A 147 30.80 21.91 -27.00
C THR A 147 30.22 22.58 -25.75
N THR A 148 30.57 23.84 -25.51
CA THR A 148 30.04 24.64 -24.38
C THR A 148 28.56 24.95 -24.55
N ALA A 149 28.13 25.32 -25.76
CA ALA A 149 26.73 25.61 -26.09
C ALA A 149 25.83 24.38 -25.91
N ALA A 150 26.31 23.19 -26.27
CA ALA A 150 25.56 21.94 -26.10
C ALA A 150 25.37 21.61 -24.61
N ALA A 151 26.41 21.76 -23.79
CA ALA A 151 26.33 21.55 -22.35
C ALA A 151 25.33 22.51 -21.69
N GLN A 152 25.40 23.80 -22.02
CA GLN A 152 24.49 24.82 -21.49
C GLN A 152 23.03 24.61 -21.93
N ALA A 153 22.80 24.15 -23.16
CA ALA A 153 21.46 23.81 -23.64
C ALA A 153 20.86 22.62 -22.86
N ILE A 154 21.65 21.57 -22.61
CA ILE A 154 21.20 20.40 -21.82
C ILE A 154 20.90 20.81 -20.38
N GLU A 155 21.79 21.59 -19.75
CA GLU A 155 21.63 22.06 -18.37
C GLU A 155 20.41 22.98 -18.22
N ALA A 156 20.16 23.87 -19.17
CA ALA A 156 18.97 24.73 -19.17
C ALA A 156 17.67 23.94 -19.33
N VAL A 157 17.64 22.88 -20.15
CA VAL A 157 16.47 21.99 -20.27
C VAL A 157 16.29 21.17 -18.99
N ALA A 158 17.37 20.67 -18.38
CA ALA A 158 17.30 19.96 -17.11
C ALA A 158 16.77 20.84 -15.97
N ALA A 159 17.23 22.09 -15.87
CA ALA A 159 16.74 23.05 -14.87
C ALA A 159 15.25 23.40 -15.07
N GLN A 160 14.78 23.45 -16.32
CA GLN A 160 13.35 23.63 -16.61
C GLN A 160 12.51 22.41 -16.20
N GLN A 161 13.08 21.21 -16.21
CA GLN A 161 12.42 20.00 -15.69
C GLN A 161 12.39 19.98 -14.16
N GLU A 162 13.46 20.42 -13.49
CA GLU A 162 13.54 20.50 -12.01
C GLU A 162 12.55 21.50 -11.41
N GLY A 163 12.25 22.61 -12.09
CA GLY A 163 11.26 23.60 -11.64
C GLY A 163 9.81 23.11 -11.66
N THR A 164 9.56 21.98 -12.32
CA THR A 164 8.30 21.24 -12.27
C THR A 164 8.47 20.07 -11.31
N ALA A 165 8.29 20.36 -10.01
CA ALA A 165 8.17 19.34 -8.99
C ALA A 165 7.18 18.29 -9.49
N GLN A 166 7.67 17.07 -9.78
CA GLN A 166 6.79 15.94 -10.04
C GLN A 166 5.78 15.88 -8.88
N PRO A 167 4.49 15.62 -9.15
CA PRO A 167 3.52 15.41 -8.08
C PRO A 167 4.05 14.29 -7.20
N TYR A 168 4.62 14.67 -6.07
CA TYR A 168 5.19 13.77 -5.11
C TYR A 168 4.01 13.03 -4.48
N MET A 169 3.85 11.76 -4.86
CA MET A 169 2.88 10.89 -4.24
C MET A 169 3.33 10.61 -2.81
N GLU A 170 2.43 10.82 -1.85
CA GLU A 170 2.70 10.42 -0.48
C GLU A 170 3.02 8.91 -0.41
N PRO A 171 4.11 8.51 0.27
CA PRO A 171 4.31 7.12 0.61
C PRO A 171 3.18 6.68 1.56
N GLY A 172 2.39 5.70 1.13
CA GLY A 172 1.37 5.08 1.98
C GLY A 172 1.99 4.43 3.21
N SER A 173 1.22 4.31 4.29
CA SER A 173 1.67 3.63 5.51
C SER A 173 2.10 2.19 5.18
N LEU A 174 3.36 1.88 5.48
CA LEU A 174 3.99 0.57 5.27
C LEU A 174 3.85 -0.35 6.50
N ASP A 175 3.08 0.08 7.50
CA ASP A 175 2.86 -0.63 8.76
C ASP A 175 2.18 -2.01 8.58
N GLY A 176 1.67 -2.31 7.39
CA GLY A 176 0.98 -3.57 7.11
C GLY A 176 -0.30 -3.73 7.92
N ALA A 177 -0.75 -2.67 8.60
CA ALA A 177 -2.00 -2.67 9.31
C ALA A 177 -3.10 -2.45 8.28
N ALA A 178 -3.79 -3.53 7.91
CA ALA A 178 -4.95 -3.44 7.02
C ALA A 178 -5.95 -2.41 7.59
N VAL A 179 -6.00 -1.23 6.94
CA VAL A 179 -6.89 -0.12 7.31
C VAL A 179 -8.30 -0.51 6.90
N GLY A 180 -8.93 -1.38 7.68
CA GLY A 180 -10.28 -1.87 7.37
C GLY A 180 -10.59 -3.27 7.85
N LYS A 181 -10.44 -3.57 9.15
CA LYS A 181 -11.11 -4.74 9.75
C LYS A 181 -12.61 -4.43 9.93
N GLY A 182 -13.36 -4.40 8.84
CA GLY A 182 -14.79 -4.11 8.89
C GLY A 182 -15.49 -4.49 7.59
N SER A 183 -16.77 -4.85 7.70
CA SER A 183 -17.66 -5.02 6.55
C SER A 183 -17.55 -3.79 5.64
N VAL A 184 -17.31 -4.00 4.35
CA VAL A 184 -17.23 -2.92 3.36
C VAL A 184 -18.57 -2.19 3.35
N ASP A 185 -18.57 -0.93 3.80
CA ASP A 185 -19.75 -0.07 3.67
C ASP A 185 -19.86 0.44 2.23
N TRP A 186 -20.69 -0.24 1.44
CA TRP A 186 -20.92 0.05 0.03
C TRP A 186 -21.40 1.47 -0.24
N THR A 187 -22.06 2.13 0.72
CA THR A 187 -22.49 3.52 0.53
C THR A 187 -21.31 4.47 0.45
N ASN A 188 -20.21 4.14 1.12
CA ASN A 188 -18.96 4.89 1.08
C ASN A 188 -18.08 4.49 -0.11
N VAL A 189 -18.21 3.24 -0.59
CA VAL A 189 -17.46 2.71 -1.74
C VAL A 189 -17.69 3.56 -2.99
N ASP A 190 -18.94 3.88 -3.32
CA ASP A 190 -19.22 4.67 -4.53
C ASP A 190 -18.59 6.07 -4.49
N THR A 191 -18.63 6.72 -3.33
CA THR A 191 -18.02 8.04 -3.15
C THR A 191 -16.50 7.96 -3.24
N LYS A 192 -15.89 6.96 -2.58
CA LYS A 192 -14.44 6.72 -2.63
C LYS A 192 -13.95 6.40 -4.03
N ILE A 193 -14.67 5.52 -4.75
CA ILE A 193 -14.35 5.16 -6.13
C ILE A 193 -14.41 6.39 -7.02
N ASN A 194 -15.49 7.18 -6.97
CA ASN A 194 -15.64 8.35 -7.83
C ASN A 194 -14.57 9.41 -7.54
N HIS A 195 -14.24 9.65 -6.26
CA HIS A 195 -13.17 10.56 -5.86
C HIS A 195 -11.81 10.08 -6.40
N THR A 196 -11.48 8.82 -6.13
CA THR A 196 -10.21 8.20 -6.57
C THR A 196 -10.09 8.19 -8.10
N MET A 197 -11.20 7.94 -8.81
CA MET A 197 -11.24 7.99 -10.26
C MET A 197 -10.94 9.39 -10.79
N GLY A 198 -11.56 10.41 -10.18
CA GLY A 198 -11.31 11.81 -10.53
C GLY A 198 -9.86 12.23 -10.30
N ASP A 199 -9.21 11.70 -9.27
CA ASP A 199 -7.79 11.96 -9.02
C ASP A 199 -6.89 11.24 -10.01
N ILE A 200 -7.11 9.96 -10.26
CA ILE A 200 -6.28 9.16 -11.17
C ILE A 200 -6.34 9.67 -12.60
N LEU A 201 -7.52 10.04 -13.09
CA LEU A 201 -7.69 10.58 -14.44
C LEU A 201 -6.99 11.94 -14.64
N LYS A 202 -6.63 12.66 -13.57
CA LYS A 202 -5.81 13.88 -13.69
C LYS A 202 -4.36 13.58 -14.05
N PHE A 203 -3.85 12.42 -13.65
CA PHE A 203 -2.42 12.08 -13.75
C PHE A 203 -2.11 10.98 -14.76
N ASN A 204 -3.13 10.27 -15.26
CA ASN A 204 -2.94 9.09 -16.11
C ASN A 204 -3.78 9.15 -17.39
N MET A 205 -3.34 8.43 -18.42
CA MET A 205 -4.10 8.25 -19.65
C MET A 205 -5.32 7.35 -19.38
N SER A 206 -6.43 7.61 -20.07
CA SER A 206 -7.66 6.83 -19.88
C SER A 206 -7.47 5.34 -20.16
N ASP A 207 -6.62 4.99 -21.12
CA ASP A 207 -6.31 3.59 -21.45
C ASP A 207 -5.56 2.86 -20.34
N ASP A 208 -4.70 3.56 -19.61
CA ASP A 208 -4.00 3.01 -18.44
C ASP A 208 -5.01 2.71 -17.33
N VAL A 209 -5.92 3.65 -17.03
CA VAL A 209 -6.98 3.44 -16.03
C VAL A 209 -7.87 2.25 -16.41
N LYS A 210 -8.25 2.12 -17.68
CA LYS A 210 -8.99 0.96 -18.19
C LYS A 210 -8.21 -0.33 -18.02
N LEU A 211 -6.89 -0.33 -18.21
CA LEU A 211 -6.06 -1.51 -18.00
C LEU A 211 -6.13 -2.01 -16.56
N VAL A 212 -6.10 -1.10 -15.57
CA VAL A 212 -6.24 -1.45 -14.14
C VAL A 212 -7.62 -2.05 -13.87
N LEU A 213 -8.68 -1.37 -14.31
CA LEU A 213 -10.06 -1.83 -14.12
C LEU A 213 -10.31 -3.20 -14.76
N ASN A 214 -9.86 -3.40 -16.01
CA ASN A 214 -10.00 -4.68 -16.71
C ASN A 214 -9.20 -5.79 -16.03
N THR A 215 -8.04 -5.47 -15.47
CA THR A 215 -7.23 -6.42 -14.70
C THR A 215 -7.94 -6.81 -13.41
N ALA A 216 -8.48 -5.84 -12.66
CA ALA A 216 -9.30 -6.10 -11.48
C ALA A 216 -10.51 -6.99 -11.82
N VAL A 217 -11.25 -6.68 -12.89
CA VAL A 217 -12.37 -7.49 -13.38
C VAL A 217 -11.95 -8.92 -13.71
N LYS A 218 -10.78 -9.12 -14.33
CA LYS A 218 -10.25 -10.46 -14.63
C LYS A 218 -10.00 -11.26 -13.35
N TYR A 219 -9.40 -10.67 -12.33
CA TYR A 219 -9.18 -11.32 -11.05
C TYR A 219 -10.49 -11.63 -10.32
N LEU A 220 -11.42 -10.67 -10.27
CA LEU A 220 -12.75 -10.86 -9.68
C LEU A 220 -13.52 -11.99 -10.38
N LYS A 221 -13.52 -12.04 -11.72
CA LYS A 221 -14.15 -13.13 -12.49
C LYS A 221 -13.51 -14.50 -12.22
N ASN A 222 -12.19 -14.56 -12.06
CA ASN A 222 -11.50 -15.79 -11.68
C ASN A 222 -11.88 -16.25 -10.27
N CYS A 223 -12.00 -15.30 -9.33
CA CYS A 223 -12.48 -15.56 -7.98
C CYS A 223 -13.95 -16.04 -7.99
N ALA A 224 -14.84 -15.40 -8.76
CA ALA A 224 -16.25 -15.76 -8.86
C ALA A 224 -16.46 -17.19 -9.38
N LYS A 225 -15.61 -17.66 -10.31
CA LYS A 225 -15.65 -19.05 -10.79
C LYS A 225 -15.31 -20.08 -9.70
N LYS A 226 -14.45 -19.73 -8.74
CA LYS A 226 -13.93 -20.62 -7.69
C LYS A 226 -13.80 -19.87 -6.35
N PRO A 227 -14.91 -19.47 -5.71
CA PRO A 227 -14.90 -18.49 -4.63
C PRO A 227 -14.25 -18.99 -3.34
N CYS A 228 -14.18 -20.30 -3.14
CA CYS A 228 -13.58 -20.91 -1.95
C CYS A 228 -12.07 -21.15 -2.09
N ASN A 229 -11.48 -20.94 -3.27
CA ASN A 229 -10.07 -21.23 -3.49
C ASN A 229 -9.21 -19.97 -3.21
N PRO A 230 -8.35 -20.00 -2.18
CA PRO A 230 -7.57 -18.83 -1.76
C PRO A 230 -6.60 -18.36 -2.85
N LYS A 231 -6.18 -19.24 -3.76
CA LYS A 231 -5.29 -18.89 -4.88
C LYS A 231 -5.88 -17.82 -5.81
N PHE A 232 -7.21 -17.77 -5.97
CA PHE A 232 -7.85 -16.74 -6.81
C PHE A 232 -8.23 -15.48 -6.05
N ARG A 233 -8.09 -15.49 -4.72
CA ARG A 233 -8.36 -14.34 -3.86
C ARG A 233 -7.11 -13.54 -3.53
N ILE A 234 -5.94 -14.12 -3.72
CA ILE A 234 -4.66 -13.52 -3.35
C ILE A 234 -3.83 -13.33 -4.62
N MET A 235 -3.43 -12.09 -4.91
CA MET A 235 -2.50 -11.79 -6.00
C MET A 235 -1.24 -11.13 -5.48
N LYS A 236 -0.10 -11.65 -5.93
CA LYS A 236 1.21 -11.03 -5.74
C LYS A 236 1.37 -9.88 -6.70
N LEU A 237 1.83 -8.74 -6.19
CA LEU A 237 1.94 -7.51 -6.96
C LEU A 237 3.23 -7.46 -7.77
N SER A 238 4.22 -8.30 -7.44
CA SER A 238 5.39 -8.58 -8.28
C SER A 238 5.05 -9.27 -9.62
N ASN A 239 3.81 -9.69 -9.85
CA ASN A 239 3.39 -10.27 -11.11
C ASN A 239 3.44 -9.21 -12.23
N THR A 240 3.97 -9.53 -13.41
CA THR A 240 4.09 -8.59 -14.54
C THR A 240 2.79 -7.88 -14.92
N VAL A 241 1.65 -8.54 -14.72
CA VAL A 241 0.32 -7.96 -14.97
C VAL A 241 -0.07 -6.97 -13.87
N ALA A 242 0.31 -7.26 -12.61
CA ALA A 242 0.03 -6.40 -11.46
C ALA A 242 1.01 -5.24 -11.33
N ASP A 243 2.25 -5.41 -11.75
CA ASP A 243 3.29 -4.38 -11.80
C ASP A 243 2.84 -3.15 -12.59
N ARG A 244 2.11 -3.34 -13.70
CA ARG A 244 1.54 -2.22 -14.46
C ARG A 244 0.52 -1.40 -13.67
N MET A 245 -0.24 -2.03 -12.78
CA MET A 245 -1.19 -1.32 -11.92
C MET A 245 -0.47 -0.51 -10.83
N PHE A 246 0.65 -1.03 -10.34
CA PHE A 246 1.45 -0.40 -9.27
C PHE A 246 2.29 0.77 -9.74
N ARG A 247 2.79 0.73 -10.97
CA ARG A 247 3.55 1.83 -11.56
C ARG A 247 2.70 3.06 -11.83
N MET A 248 1.38 2.91 -11.81
CA MET A 248 0.43 3.97 -12.10
C MET A 248 0.16 4.81 -10.85
N PRO A 249 0.38 6.13 -10.92
CA PRO A 249 -0.06 7.03 -9.87
C PRO A 249 -1.52 6.82 -9.49
N GLY A 250 -1.78 6.45 -8.23
CA GLY A 250 -3.13 6.19 -7.73
C GLY A 250 -3.67 4.77 -8.00
N GLY A 251 -2.95 3.91 -8.73
CA GLY A 251 -3.46 2.59 -9.13
C GLY A 251 -3.76 1.66 -7.94
N VAL A 252 -2.98 1.75 -6.87
CA VAL A 252 -3.19 1.01 -5.62
C VAL A 252 -4.43 1.50 -4.90
N GLN A 253 -4.57 2.82 -4.78
CA GLN A 253 -5.72 3.47 -4.16
C GLN A 253 -7.02 3.12 -4.91
N LEU A 254 -6.97 2.95 -6.23
CA LEU A 254 -8.12 2.48 -7.00
C LEU A 254 -8.50 1.04 -6.64
N LEU A 255 -7.52 0.14 -6.52
CA LEU A 255 -7.78 -1.24 -6.10
C LEU A 255 -8.39 -1.28 -4.69
N GLU A 256 -7.85 -0.49 -3.77
CA GLU A 256 -8.40 -0.36 -2.41
C GLU A 256 -9.81 0.22 -2.42
N ALA A 257 -10.08 1.24 -3.24
CA ALA A 257 -11.40 1.82 -3.40
C ALA A 257 -12.42 0.83 -3.99
N ILE A 258 -11.99 -0.07 -4.89
CA ILE A 258 -12.80 -1.18 -5.41
C ILE A 258 -13.10 -2.23 -4.32
N GLY A 259 -12.29 -2.26 -3.26
CA GLY A 259 -12.46 -3.12 -2.08
C GLY A 259 -11.40 -4.23 -1.97
N PHE A 260 -10.31 -4.16 -2.73
CA PHE A 260 -9.16 -5.04 -2.48
C PHE A 260 -8.45 -4.61 -1.19
N GLU A 261 -7.99 -5.58 -0.41
CA GLU A 261 -7.12 -5.33 0.74
C GLU A 261 -5.67 -5.48 0.29
N VAL A 262 -4.90 -4.39 0.32
CA VAL A 262 -3.48 -4.42 -0.03
C VAL A 262 -2.66 -4.46 1.25
N PHE A 263 -1.71 -5.39 1.33
CA PHE A 263 -0.79 -5.50 2.46
C PHE A 263 0.63 -5.78 2.01
N GLY A 264 1.59 -5.20 2.74
CA GLY A 264 3.01 -5.49 2.60
C GLY A 264 3.35 -6.86 3.18
N THR A 265 4.23 -7.59 2.50
CA THR A 265 4.91 -8.78 3.01
C THR A 265 6.43 -8.52 2.99
N SER A 266 7.22 -9.38 3.64
CA SER A 266 8.68 -9.21 3.69
C SER A 266 9.38 -9.24 2.33
N GLN A 267 8.72 -9.73 1.28
CA GLN A 267 9.30 -9.91 -0.05
C GLN A 267 8.53 -9.20 -1.17
N ASP A 268 7.27 -8.79 -0.93
CA ASP A 268 6.36 -8.30 -1.97
C ASP A 268 5.15 -7.59 -1.36
N PHE A 269 4.34 -6.93 -2.17
CA PHE A 269 2.99 -6.53 -1.80
C PHE A 269 1.99 -7.57 -2.31
N VAL A 270 0.91 -7.73 -1.57
CA VAL A 270 -0.16 -8.66 -1.91
C VAL A 270 -1.49 -7.93 -1.85
N ALA A 271 -2.29 -8.07 -2.91
CA ALA A 271 -3.68 -7.64 -2.92
C ALA A 271 -4.60 -8.85 -2.71
N ALA A 272 -5.54 -8.75 -1.78
CA ALA A 272 -6.50 -9.78 -1.44
C ALA A 272 -7.94 -9.35 -1.68
N ILE A 273 -8.78 -10.29 -2.10
CA ILE A 273 -10.22 -10.12 -2.30
C ILE A 273 -10.94 -10.64 -1.05
N PRO A 274 -11.58 -9.77 -0.25
CA PRO A 274 -12.29 -10.16 0.96
C PRO A 274 -13.36 -11.24 0.72
N LEU A 275 -13.52 -12.16 1.66
CA LEU A 275 -14.55 -13.20 1.58
C LEU A 275 -15.97 -12.64 1.63
N THR A 276 -16.14 -11.47 2.24
CA THR A 276 -17.40 -10.74 2.37
C THR A 276 -17.76 -9.93 1.13
N MET A 277 -16.86 -9.84 0.14
CA MET A 277 -17.10 -9.05 -1.06
C MET A 277 -18.16 -9.69 -1.96
N GLU A 278 -19.15 -8.89 -2.36
CA GLU A 278 -20.18 -9.26 -3.33
C GLU A 278 -19.64 -9.16 -4.75
N LEU A 279 -18.97 -10.23 -5.20
CA LEU A 279 -18.16 -10.26 -6.43
C LEU A 279 -18.93 -9.78 -7.67
N GLU A 280 -20.17 -10.22 -7.86
CA GLU A 280 -20.98 -9.87 -9.03
C GLU A 280 -21.26 -8.36 -9.11
N LYS A 281 -21.57 -7.72 -7.97
CA LYS A 281 -21.81 -6.27 -7.92
C LYS A 281 -20.53 -5.48 -8.18
N VAL A 282 -19.38 -5.91 -7.62
CA VAL A 282 -18.09 -5.26 -7.91
C VAL A 282 -17.73 -5.39 -9.39
N ILE A 283 -17.91 -6.58 -9.97
CA ILE A 283 -17.62 -6.82 -11.38
C ILE A 283 -18.45 -5.89 -12.25
N GLN A 284 -19.77 -5.82 -12.01
CA GLN A 284 -20.66 -4.93 -12.74
C GLN A 284 -20.22 -3.47 -12.58
N LYS A 285 -19.92 -3.03 -11.35
CA LYS A 285 -19.47 -1.67 -11.09
C LYS A 285 -18.17 -1.34 -11.82
N CYS A 286 -17.19 -2.23 -11.80
CA CYS A 286 -15.95 -2.03 -12.53
C CYS A 286 -16.18 -1.93 -14.04
N GLN A 287 -17.12 -2.69 -14.60
CA GLN A 287 -17.49 -2.59 -16.02
C GLN A 287 -18.16 -1.24 -16.33
N GLU A 288 -19.07 -0.77 -15.48
CA GLU A 288 -19.68 0.56 -15.62
C GLU A 288 -18.62 1.68 -15.56
N LEU A 289 -17.60 1.55 -14.70
CA LEU A 289 -16.50 2.51 -14.64
C LEU A 289 -15.67 2.52 -15.92
N VAL A 290 -15.41 1.37 -16.54
CA VAL A 290 -14.70 1.29 -17.83
C VAL A 290 -15.47 2.05 -18.90
N GLU A 291 -16.79 1.84 -18.99
CA GLU A 291 -17.65 2.53 -19.96
C GLU A 291 -17.71 4.05 -19.72
N LYS A 292 -17.71 4.49 -18.45
CA LYS A 292 -17.66 5.92 -18.09
C LYS A 292 -16.35 6.57 -18.53
N VAL A 293 -15.22 5.88 -18.35
CA VAL A 293 -13.91 6.39 -18.78
C VAL A 293 -13.87 6.59 -20.30
N ASP A 294 -14.54 5.71 -21.08
CA ASP A 294 -14.71 5.91 -22.52
C ASP A 294 -15.54 7.18 -22.83
N ALA A 295 -16.68 7.35 -22.17
CA ALA A 295 -17.56 8.49 -22.37
C ALA A 295 -16.88 9.83 -22.04
N ASP A 296 -16.16 9.92 -20.93
CA ASP A 296 -15.47 11.15 -20.50
C ASP A 296 -14.31 11.51 -21.43
N THR A 297 -13.62 10.51 -21.99
CA THR A 297 -12.56 10.74 -23.00
C THR A 297 -13.15 11.41 -24.25
N HIS A 298 -14.36 11.03 -24.66
CA HIS A 298 -15.05 11.65 -25.79
C HIS A 298 -15.55 13.07 -25.50
N ALA A 299 -16.03 13.33 -24.27
CA ALA A 299 -16.50 14.65 -23.87
C ALA A 299 -15.36 15.69 -23.84
N ILE A 300 -14.17 15.28 -23.37
CA ILE A 300 -12.98 16.16 -23.36
C ILE A 300 -12.49 16.44 -24.79
N ALA A 301 -12.47 15.43 -25.67
CA ALA A 301 -12.03 15.60 -27.05
C ALA A 301 -12.90 16.58 -27.86
N PHE A 302 -14.23 16.56 -27.64
CA PHE A 302 -15.15 17.50 -28.28
C PHE A 302 -14.98 18.95 -27.78
N SER A 303 -14.73 19.14 -26.48
CA SER A 303 -14.53 20.49 -25.91
C SER A 303 -13.24 21.17 -26.38
N THR A 304 -12.21 20.41 -26.78
CA THR A 304 -10.97 20.98 -27.32
C THR A 304 -11.04 21.33 -28.81
N ALA A 305 -12.04 20.82 -29.54
CA ALA A 305 -12.16 21.03 -30.99
C ALA A 305 -12.82 22.38 -31.38
N GLU A 306 -13.45 23.08 -30.43
CA GLU A 306 -14.15 24.37 -30.69
C GLU A 306 -13.30 25.62 -30.41
N VAL A 307 -12.00 25.50 -30.13
CA VAL A 307 -11.10 26.67 -30.12
C VAL A 307 -10.67 26.97 -31.57
N GLU A 308 -11.61 27.49 -32.35
CA GLU A 308 -11.36 28.05 -33.68
C GLU A 308 -10.42 29.25 -33.52
N VAL A 309 -9.16 29.07 -33.93
CA VAL A 309 -8.13 30.11 -33.90
C VAL A 309 -8.57 31.21 -34.85
N ALA A 310 -9.05 32.32 -34.30
CA ALA A 310 -9.38 33.51 -35.06
C ALA A 310 -8.15 33.91 -35.92
N PRO A 311 -8.32 34.15 -37.23
CA PRO A 311 -7.22 34.49 -38.11
C PRO A 311 -6.59 35.81 -37.64
N ILE A 312 -5.27 35.78 -37.43
CA ILE A 312 -4.47 36.96 -37.14
C ILE A 312 -4.42 37.78 -38.44
N GLU A 313 -5.23 38.83 -38.53
CA GLU A 313 -5.14 39.83 -39.59
C GLU A 313 -3.78 40.54 -39.50
N LYS A 314 -3.08 40.61 -40.63
CA LYS A 314 -1.78 41.28 -40.81
C LYS A 314 -1.96 42.75 -41.15
#